data_AF-A0A1C1YYF1-F1
#
_entry.id   AF-A0A1C1YYF1-F1
#
_cell.length_a   1.000
_cell.length_b   1.000
_cell.length_c   1.000
_cell.angle_alpha   90.00
_cell.angle_beta   90.00
_cell.angle_gamma   90.00
#
_symmetry.space_group_name_H-M   'P 1'
#
loop_
_entity.id
_entity.type
_entity.pdbx_description
1 polymer ?
#
loop_
_entity_poly.entity_id
_entity_poly.type
_entity_poly.pdbx_seq_one_letter_code
_entity_poly.pdbx_strand_id
1 'polypeptide(L)'
;MFKASKSLGFAALLIWISAILHMSTPAIAGFSEETFRLVPPALVLAVMGYLMLPNRRFMAWLTFYALLAAAIATLALSVGPSSIRHDWWMLLLAADLSAAFFVFVYLWYPKPVIRRAA
;
A
#
# COMPACT_ATOMS: atom_id res chain seq x y z
N MET A 1 -2.44 26.44 -0.54
CA MET A 1 -1.52 25.28 -0.55
C MET A 1 -1.89 24.34 0.59
N PHE A 2 -2.37 23.14 0.29
CA PHE A 2 -2.61 22.10 1.30
C PHE A 2 -1.27 21.70 1.92
N LYS A 3 -1.07 21.87 3.23
CA LYS A 3 0.10 21.29 3.91
C LYS A 3 -0.03 19.76 3.78
N ALA A 4 0.79 19.16 2.91
CA ALA A 4 0.84 17.71 2.78
C ALA A 4 1.16 17.11 4.14
N SER A 5 0.29 16.23 4.64
CA SER A 5 0.58 15.50 5.87
C SER A 5 1.84 14.66 5.66
N LYS A 6 2.83 14.75 6.56
CA LYS A 6 4.03 13.91 6.48
C LYS A 6 3.65 12.42 6.42
N SER A 7 2.62 12.00 7.17
CA SER A 7 2.09 10.64 7.14
C SER A 7 1.53 10.23 5.77
N LEU A 8 0.91 11.16 5.05
CA LEU A 8 0.38 10.93 3.70
C LEU A 8 1.52 10.74 2.68
N GLY A 9 2.59 11.53 2.82
CA GLY A 9 3.80 11.39 2.00
C GLY A 9 4.50 10.04 2.23
N PHE A 10 4.69 9.65 3.49
CA PHE A 10 5.26 8.34 3.83
C PHE A 10 4.37 7.18 3.38
N ALA A 11 3.05 7.30 3.54
CA ALA A 11 2.11 6.31 3.03
C ALA A 11 2.25 6.13 1.50
N ALA A 12 2.26 7.23 0.74
CA ALA A 12 2.43 7.18 -0.71
C ALA A 12 3.77 6.54 -1.11
N LEU A 13 4.86 6.90 -0.43
CA LEU A 13 6.18 6.31 -0.67
C LEU A 13 6.17 4.79 -0.43
N LEU A 14 5.59 4.32 0.67
CA LEU A 14 5.53 2.90 1.00
C LEU A 14 4.62 2.13 0.04
N ILE A 15 3.53 2.72 -0.43
CA ILE A 15 2.68 2.14 -1.49
C ILE A 15 3.50 1.94 -2.76
N TRP A 16 4.31 2.93 -3.15
CA TRP A 16 5.17 2.81 -4.33
C TRP A 16 6.26 1.75 -4.15
N ILE A 17 6.87 1.67 -2.95
CA ILE A 17 7.83 0.61 -2.62
C ILE A 17 7.15 -0.77 -2.73
N SER A 18 5.96 -0.93 -2.13
CA SER A 18 5.19 -2.18 -2.23
C SER A 18 4.89 -2.52 -3.70
N ALA A 19 4.42 -1.55 -4.49
CA ALA A 19 4.11 -1.77 -5.89
C ALA A 19 5.34 -2.20 -6.70
N ILE A 20 6.51 -1.59 -6.45
CA ILE A 20 7.76 -1.97 -7.09
C ILE A 20 8.15 -3.40 -6.72
N LEU A 21 8.02 -3.79 -5.44
CA LEU A 21 8.33 -5.15 -4.99
C LEU A 21 7.40 -6.19 -5.64
N HIS A 22 6.10 -5.91 -5.72
CA HIS A 22 5.15 -6.78 -6.40
C HIS A 22 5.47 -6.89 -7.91
N MET A 23 5.77 -5.76 -8.57
CA MET A 23 6.13 -5.75 -10.00
C MET A 23 7.48 -6.41 -10.30
N SER A 24 8.42 -6.42 -9.35
CA SER A 24 9.72 -7.10 -9.51
C SER A 24 9.67 -8.59 -9.14
N THR A 25 8.56 -9.06 -8.57
CA THR A 25 8.40 -10.46 -8.17
C THR A 25 8.59 -11.46 -9.33
N PRO A 26 8.07 -11.24 -10.55
CA PRO A 26 8.36 -12.11 -11.70
C PRO A 26 9.84 -12.21 -12.06
N ALA A 27 10.61 -11.12 -11.90
CA ALA A 27 12.04 -11.11 -12.20
C ALA A 27 12.87 -11.89 -11.15
N ILE A 28 12.37 -11.99 -9.91
CA ILE A 28 13.09 -12.62 -8.79
C ILE A 28 12.66 -14.08 -8.58
N ALA A 29 11.36 -14.35 -8.64
CA ALA A 29 10.76 -15.66 -8.41
C ALA A 29 10.57 -16.49 -9.69
N GLY A 30 10.84 -15.88 -10.86
CA GLY A 30 10.62 -16.49 -12.16
C GLY A 30 9.27 -16.08 -12.77
N PHE A 31 9.25 -15.99 -14.10
CA PHE A 31 8.05 -15.65 -14.85
C PHE A 31 7.08 -16.83 -14.86
N SER A 32 5.96 -16.68 -14.14
CA SER A 32 4.87 -17.64 -14.07
C SER A 32 3.55 -16.90 -14.01
N GLU A 33 2.45 -17.61 -14.25
CA GLU A 33 1.12 -17.01 -14.12
C GLU A 33 0.88 -16.44 -12.71
N GLU A 34 1.33 -17.16 -11.67
CA GLU A 34 1.20 -16.74 -10.28
C GLU A 34 1.94 -15.43 -9.99
N THR A 35 3.18 -15.31 -10.46
CA THR A 35 4.00 -14.10 -10.23
C THR A 35 3.49 -12.92 -11.06
N PHE A 36 3.00 -13.17 -12.28
CA PHE A 36 2.41 -12.13 -13.13
C PHE A 36 1.07 -11.59 -12.59
N ARG A 37 0.27 -12.42 -11.91
CA ARG A 37 -1.00 -11.98 -11.30
C ARG A 37 -0.82 -10.88 -10.25
N LEU A 38 0.38 -10.71 -9.69
CA LEU A 38 0.72 -9.64 -8.74
C LEU A 38 0.92 -8.28 -9.43
N VAL A 39 1.21 -8.24 -10.73
CA VAL A 39 1.57 -7.00 -11.44
C VAL A 39 0.37 -6.05 -11.60
N PRO A 40 -0.81 -6.48 -12.10
CA PRO A 40 -1.97 -5.60 -12.22
C PRO A 40 -2.41 -4.93 -10.90
N PRO A 41 -2.59 -5.67 -9.77
CA PRO A 41 -2.99 -5.03 -8.52
C PRO A 41 -1.92 -4.09 -7.97
N ALA A 42 -0.63 -4.39 -8.18
CA ALA A 42 0.46 -3.49 -7.82
C ALA A 42 0.40 -2.16 -8.58
N LEU A 43 0.12 -2.20 -9.87
CA LEU A 43 -0.06 -1.00 -10.69
C LEU A 43 -1.25 -0.17 -10.20
N VAL A 44 -2.37 -0.83 -9.89
CA VAL A 44 -3.56 -0.16 -9.32
C VAL A 44 -3.21 0.52 -7.99
N LEU A 45 -2.51 -0.18 -7.09
CA LEU A 45 -2.06 0.39 -5.82
C LEU A 45 -1.14 1.60 -6.02
N ALA A 46 -0.18 1.53 -6.95
CA ALA A 46 0.70 2.66 -7.27
C ALA A 46 -0.09 3.90 -7.72
N VAL A 47 -1.07 3.71 -8.61
CA VAL A 47 -1.96 4.78 -9.08
C VAL A 47 -2.79 5.34 -7.92
N MET A 48 -3.33 4.47 -7.06
CA MET A 48 -4.08 4.90 -5.88
C MET A 48 -3.20 5.72 -4.92
N GLY A 49 -1.96 5.30 -4.67
CA GLY A 49 -0.99 6.03 -3.86
C GLY A 49 -0.72 7.44 -4.40
N TYR A 50 -0.59 7.58 -5.72
CA TYR A 50 -0.46 8.89 -6.39
C TYR A 50 -1.72 9.75 -6.23
N LEU A 51 -2.90 9.19 -6.49
CA LEU A 51 -4.19 9.89 -6.39
C LEU A 51 -4.56 10.31 -4.96
N MET A 52 -3.90 9.74 -3.95
CA MET A 52 -4.06 10.11 -2.55
C MET A 52 -3.38 11.44 -2.19
N LEU A 53 -2.28 11.81 -2.89
CA LEU A 53 -1.44 12.97 -2.60
C LEU A 53 -2.16 14.34 -2.57
N PRO A 54 -3.19 14.61 -3.40
CA PRO A 54 -4.00 15.83 -3.31
C PRO A 54 -4.91 15.90 -2.06
N ASN A 55 -4.61 15.12 -1.01
CA ASN A 55 -5.34 15.05 0.25
C ASN A 55 -6.80 14.57 0.06
N ARG A 56 -7.03 13.72 -0.94
CA ARG A 56 -8.35 13.13 -1.23
C ARG A 56 -8.64 12.02 -0.23
N ARG A 57 -9.28 12.36 0.91
CA ARG A 57 -9.60 11.40 1.98
C ARG A 57 -10.36 10.15 1.53
N PHE A 58 -11.27 10.27 0.56
CA PHE A 58 -11.96 9.11 -0.02
C PHE A 58 -10.98 8.12 -0.67
N MET A 59 -9.97 8.62 -1.41
CA MET A 59 -8.94 7.77 -1.99
C MET A 59 -8.10 7.10 -0.91
N ALA A 60 -7.74 7.82 0.16
CA ALA A 60 -7.02 7.22 1.27
C ALA A 60 -7.80 6.09 1.96
N TRP A 61 -9.11 6.24 2.14
CA TRP A 61 -9.96 5.15 2.64
C TRP A 61 -9.98 3.95 1.70
N LEU A 62 -10.15 4.18 0.39
CA LEU A 62 -10.14 3.10 -0.60
C LEU A 62 -8.78 2.37 -0.61
N THR A 63 -7.67 3.11 -0.57
CA THR A 63 -6.32 2.56 -0.49
C THR A 63 -6.11 1.76 0.78
N PHE A 64 -6.59 2.26 1.93
CA PHE A 64 -6.51 1.54 3.20
C PHE A 64 -7.20 0.18 3.13
N TYR A 65 -8.45 0.13 2.63
CA TYR A 65 -9.18 -1.13 2.51
C TYR A 65 -8.54 -2.07 1.48
N ALA A 66 -8.02 -1.55 0.37
CA ALA A 66 -7.30 -2.36 -0.61
C ALA A 66 -6.04 -3.01 -0.02
N LEU A 67 -5.22 -2.25 0.70
CA LEU A 67 -4.02 -2.76 1.37
C LEU A 67 -4.37 -3.77 2.47
N LEU A 68 -5.44 -3.52 3.23
CA LEU A 68 -5.89 -4.45 4.28
C LEU A 68 -6.40 -5.76 3.67
N ALA A 69 -7.19 -5.70 2.60
CA ALA A 69 -7.66 -6.88 1.90
C ALA A 69 -6.50 -7.69 1.30
N ALA A 70 -5.49 -7.02 0.74
CA ALA A 70 -4.27 -7.65 0.26
C ALA A 70 -3.53 -8.35 1.40
N ALA A 71 -3.29 -7.67 2.52
CA ALA A 71 -2.61 -8.26 3.67
C ALA A 71 -3.36 -9.48 4.26
N ILE A 72 -4.70 -9.41 4.35
CA ILE A 72 -5.53 -10.54 4.80
C ILE A 72 -5.43 -11.70 3.81
N ALA A 73 -5.54 -11.44 2.49
CA ALA A 73 -5.42 -12.47 1.47
C ALA A 73 -4.03 -13.15 1.52
N THR A 74 -2.97 -12.35 1.69
CA THR A 74 -1.58 -12.82 1.81
C THR A 74 -1.36 -13.70 3.05
N LEU A 75 -2.00 -13.36 4.18
CA LEU A 75 -1.96 -14.17 5.40
C LEU A 75 -2.82 -15.44 5.31
N ALA A 76 -4.01 -15.35 4.71
CA ALA A 76 -4.91 -16.49 4.53
C ALA A 76 -4.31 -17.55 3.61
N LEU A 77 -3.58 -17.12 2.58
CA LEU A 77 -2.79 -17.97 1.68
C LEU A 77 -1.40 -18.28 2.28
N SER A 78 -1.32 -18.56 3.58
CA SER A 78 -0.06 -18.75 4.35
C SER A 78 0.93 -19.77 3.77
N VAL A 79 0.50 -20.63 2.84
CA VAL A 79 1.36 -21.29 1.86
C VAL A 79 1.43 -20.36 0.64
N GLY A 80 2.33 -19.37 0.67
CA GLY A 80 2.53 -18.47 -0.46
C GLY A 80 2.71 -19.26 -1.77
N PRO A 81 2.49 -18.64 -2.95
CA PRO A 81 2.63 -19.34 -4.22
C PRO A 81 3.93 -20.15 -4.22
N SER A 82 3.90 -21.45 -4.56
CA SER A 82 5.07 -22.33 -4.42
C SER A 82 6.29 -21.84 -5.22
N SER A 83 6.04 -20.95 -6.18
CA SER A 83 7.02 -20.27 -7.01
C SER A 83 7.77 -19.12 -6.29
N ILE A 84 7.21 -18.53 -5.23
CA ILE A 84 7.77 -17.36 -4.54
C ILE A 84 8.46 -17.80 -3.24
N ARG A 85 9.74 -17.44 -3.08
CA ARG A 85 10.45 -17.69 -1.82
C ARG A 85 9.76 -17.00 -0.64
N HIS A 86 9.69 -17.70 0.48
CA HIS A 86 8.97 -17.24 1.67
C HIS A 86 9.47 -15.90 2.22
N ASP A 87 10.77 -15.63 2.17
CA ASP A 87 11.37 -14.36 2.58
C ASP A 87 10.90 -13.19 1.70
N TRP A 88 10.79 -13.40 0.39
CA TRP A 88 10.22 -12.41 -0.54
C TRP A 88 8.73 -12.17 -0.27
N TRP A 89 7.99 -13.25 -0.02
CA TRP A 89 6.56 -13.17 0.33
C TRP A 89 6.32 -12.37 1.62
N MET A 90 7.12 -12.61 2.65
CA MET A 90 7.07 -11.84 3.90
C MET A 90 7.45 -10.36 3.71
N LEU A 91 8.38 -10.06 2.80
CA LEU A 91 8.76 -8.68 2.46
C LEU A 91 7.59 -7.92 1.80
N LEU A 92 6.87 -8.56 0.87
CA LEU A 92 5.67 -7.98 0.26
C LEU A 92 4.61 -7.66 1.32
N LEU A 93 4.33 -8.62 2.20
CA LEU A 93 3.40 -8.45 3.31
C LEU A 93 3.80 -7.30 4.24
N ALA A 94 5.09 -7.21 4.60
CA ALA A 94 5.60 -6.15 5.46
C ALA A 94 5.46 -4.77 4.81
N ALA A 95 5.69 -4.67 3.50
CA ALA A 95 5.51 -3.43 2.74
C ALA A 95 4.04 -2.98 2.73
N ASP A 96 3.10 -3.90 2.48
CA ASP A 96 1.66 -3.61 2.48
C ASP A 96 1.14 -3.20 3.85
N LEU A 97 1.53 -3.92 4.92
CA LEU A 97 1.14 -3.58 6.29
C LEU A 97 1.72 -2.23 6.73
N SER A 98 2.96 -1.94 6.35
CA SER A 98 3.60 -0.65 6.65
C SER A 98 2.86 0.48 5.94
N ALA A 99 2.54 0.31 4.65
CA ALA A 99 1.74 1.27 3.90
C ALA A 99 0.36 1.47 4.55
N ALA A 100 -0.34 0.38 4.88
CA ALA A 100 -1.65 0.43 5.51
C ALA A 100 -1.61 1.17 6.86
N PHE A 101 -0.58 0.93 7.66
CA PHE A 101 -0.38 1.61 8.94
C PHE A 101 -0.22 3.12 8.77
N PHE A 102 0.59 3.61 7.82
CA PHE A 102 0.74 5.04 7.61
C PHE A 102 -0.53 5.70 7.03
N VAL A 103 -1.28 4.98 6.19
CA VAL A 103 -2.60 5.44 5.72
C VAL A 103 -3.58 5.52 6.90
N PHE A 104 -3.59 4.53 7.78
CA PHE A 104 -4.38 4.54 9.02
C PHE A 104 -4.04 5.75 9.89
N VAL A 105 -2.76 5.98 10.15
CA VAL A 105 -2.31 7.17 10.90
C VAL A 105 -2.81 8.45 10.24
N TYR A 106 -2.70 8.58 8.92
CA TYR A 106 -3.22 9.75 8.19
C TYR A 106 -4.75 9.92 8.33
N LEU A 107 -5.51 8.83 8.23
CA LEU A 107 -6.97 8.85 8.29
C LEU A 107 -7.49 9.21 9.69
N TRP A 108 -6.86 8.67 10.74
CA TRP A 108 -7.27 8.83 12.14
C TRP A 108 -6.58 9.97 12.88
N TYR A 109 -5.56 10.62 12.31
CA TYR A 109 -4.98 11.81 12.94
C TYR A 109 -6.03 12.94 12.99
N PRO A 110 -6.33 13.50 14.18
CA PRO A 110 -7.32 14.54 14.32
C PRO A 110 -6.91 15.77 13.49
N LYS A 111 -7.84 16.29 12.68
CA LYS A 111 -7.61 17.57 12.00
C LYS A 111 -7.42 18.64 13.09
N PRO A 112 -6.39 19.49 13.01
CA PRO A 112 -6.26 20.58 13.95
C PRO A 112 -7.53 21.43 13.87
N VAL A 113 -8.25 21.54 14.99
CA VAL A 113 -9.41 22.42 15.09
C VAL A 113 -8.87 23.83 14.93
N ILE A 114 -9.07 24.42 13.76
CA ILE A 114 -8.78 25.84 13.55
C ILE A 114 -9.78 26.59 14.41
N ARG A 115 -9.42 26.91 15.65
CA ARG A 115 -10.13 27.93 16.42
C ARG A 115 -9.96 29.22 15.62
N ARG A 116 -11.01 29.59 14.88
CA ARG A 116 -11.14 30.97 14.43
C ARG A 116 -11.17 31.79 15.71
N ALA A 117 -10.16 32.64 15.92
CA ALA A 117 -10.25 33.69 16.92
C ALA A 117 -11.53 34.48 16.59
N ALA A 118 -12.49 34.42 17.51
CA ALA A 118 -13.68 35.26 17.48
C ALA A 118 -13.29 36.70 17.78
#